data_AF-U4QMI1-F1
#
_entry.id   AF-U4QMI1-F1
#
_cell.length_a   1.000
_cell.length_b   1.000
_cell.length_c   1.000
_cell.angle_alpha   90.00
_cell.angle_beta   90.00
_cell.angle_gamma   90.00
#
_symmetry.space_group_name_H-M   'P 1'
#
loop_
_entity.id
_entity.type
_entity.pdbx_description
1 polymer ?
#
loop_
_entity_poly.entity_id
_entity_poly.type
_entity_poly.pdbx_seq_one_letter_code
_entity_poly.pdbx_strand_id
1 'polypeptide(L)'
;MTQEPLLMAKQARKNHAKIVLITREKTSPLRQISDIVISLPTNEKLLRFGAVNSLFSEMFASSLLYLSLISPKLNELKEKIEITQELTDYLKIKD
;
A
#
# COMPACT_ATOMS: atom_id res chain seq x y z
N MET A 1 -14.10 -11.21 -0.31
CA MET A 1 -13.84 -9.78 -0.03
C MET A 1 -14.42 -9.46 1.33
N THR A 2 -13.64 -8.90 2.25
CA THR A 2 -14.14 -8.47 3.56
C THR A 2 -14.91 -7.14 3.41
N GLN A 3 -15.84 -6.83 4.31
CA GLN A 3 -16.74 -5.67 4.15
C GLN A 3 -16.06 -4.35 4.54
N GLU A 4 -15.09 -4.42 5.45
CA GLU A 4 -14.41 -3.29 6.08
C GLU A 4 -13.65 -2.44 5.05
N PRO A 5 -12.84 -3.00 4.12
CA PRO A 5 -12.17 -2.20 3.10
C PRO A 5 -13.14 -1.44 2.19
N LEU A 6 -14.28 -2.05 1.86
CA LEU A 6 -15.31 -1.39 1.05
C LEU A 6 -15.97 -0.22 1.80
N LEU A 7 -16.22 -0.37 3.10
CA LEU A 7 -16.76 0.70 3.94
C LEU A 7 -15.77 1.87 4.05
N MET A 8 -14.49 1.57 4.30
CA MET A 8 -13.43 2.58 4.33
C MET A 8 -13.32 3.33 3.00
N ALA A 9 -13.29 2.61 1.88
CA ALA A 9 -13.21 3.23 0.55
C ALA A 9 -14.46 4.07 0.21
N LYS A 10 -15.66 3.62 0.62
CA LYS A 10 -16.88 4.43 0.46
C LYS A 10 -16.80 5.73 1.26
N GLN A 11 -16.30 5.69 2.49
CA GLN A 11 -16.14 6.89 3.31
C GLN A 11 -15.06 7.82 2.75
N ALA A 12 -13.92 7.28 2.32
CA ALA A 12 -12.86 8.04 1.65
C ALA A 12 -13.41 8.77 0.41
N ARG A 13 -14.23 8.09 -0.41
CA ARG A 13 -14.87 8.68 -1.58
C ARG A 13 -15.83 9.82 -1.22
N LYS A 14 -16.63 9.66 -0.15
CA LYS A 14 -17.51 10.73 0.35
C LYS A 14 -16.71 11.97 0.74
N ASN A 15 -15.50 11.78 1.26
CA ASN A 15 -14.59 12.84 1.66
C ASN A 15 -13.70 13.34 0.50
N HIS A 16 -13.99 12.95 -0.75
CA HIS A 16 -13.20 13.28 -1.93
C HIS A 16 -11.72 12.88 -1.87
N ALA A 17 -11.37 11.91 -1.02
CA ALA A 17 -10.02 11.36 -0.96
C ALA A 17 -9.75 10.47 -2.17
N LYS A 18 -8.52 10.55 -2.70
CA LYS A 18 -8.07 9.68 -3.79
C LYS A 18 -7.89 8.25 -3.30
N ILE A 19 -8.40 7.29 -4.07
CA ILE A 19 -8.38 5.87 -3.73
C ILE A 19 -7.49 5.13 -4.73
N VAL A 20 -6.43 4.52 -4.21
CA VAL A 20 -5.55 3.60 -4.95
C VAL A 20 -5.83 2.18 -4.47
N LEU A 21 -6.27 1.32 -5.37
CA LEU A 21 -6.55 -0.09 -5.08
C LEU A 21 -5.45 -0.97 -5.64
N ILE A 22 -4.87 -1.81 -4.78
CA ILE A 22 -3.99 -2.92 -5.18
C ILE A 22 -4.81 -4.20 -5.04
N THR A 23 -4.98 -4.96 -6.12
CA THR A 23 -5.82 -6.16 -6.07
C THR A 23 -5.48 -7.18 -7.15
N ARG A 24 -5.71 -8.45 -6.83
CA ARG A 24 -5.75 -9.55 -7.80
C ARG A 24 -7.14 -9.70 -8.45
N GLU A 25 -8.16 -9.12 -7.82
CA GLU A 25 -9.55 -9.27 -8.25
C GLU A 25 -9.84 -8.46 -9.51
N LYS A 26 -10.27 -9.15 -10.56
CA LYS A 26 -10.61 -8.51 -11.83
C LYS A 26 -11.90 -7.70 -11.73
N THR A 27 -12.82 -8.07 -10.85
CA THR A 27 -14.12 -7.39 -10.72
C THR A 27 -14.49 -7.29 -9.25
N SER A 28 -14.71 -6.07 -8.76
CA SER A 28 -15.20 -5.85 -7.40
C SER A 28 -15.86 -4.47 -7.25
N PRO A 29 -16.75 -4.29 -6.26
CA PRO A 29 -17.27 -2.98 -5.90
C PRO A 29 -16.17 -1.96 -5.55
N LEU A 30 -15.07 -2.42 -4.94
CA LEU A 30 -13.90 -1.58 -4.64
C LEU A 30 -13.27 -1.02 -5.92
N ARG A 31 -13.13 -1.85 -6.94
CA ARG A 31 -12.54 -1.46 -8.24
C ARG A 31 -13.34 -0.34 -8.91
N GLN A 32 -14.67 -0.39 -8.80
CA GLN A 32 -15.57 0.62 -9.39
C GLN A 32 -15.46 1.99 -8.72
N ILE A 33 -15.05 2.04 -7.45
CA ILE A 33 -15.00 3.28 -6.68
C ILE A 33 -13.58 3.84 -6.52
N SER A 34 -12.57 3.15 -7.06
CA SER A 34 -11.17 3.55 -6.96
C SER A 34 -10.75 4.42 -8.14
N ASP A 35 -9.91 5.42 -7.91
CA ASP A 35 -9.35 6.29 -8.95
C ASP A 35 -8.23 5.58 -9.74
N ILE A 36 -7.41 4.80 -9.03
CA ILE A 36 -6.27 4.07 -9.60
C ILE A 36 -6.38 2.61 -9.18
N VAL A 37 -6.19 1.70 -10.13
CA VAL A 37 -6.20 0.25 -9.86
C VAL A 37 -4.90 -0.38 -10.34
N ILE A 38 -4.10 -0.86 -9.40
CA ILE A 38 -2.89 -1.65 -9.63
C ILE A 38 -3.30 -3.12 -9.57
N SER A 39 -3.36 -3.76 -10.74
CA SER A 39 -3.78 -5.16 -10.85
C SER A 39 -2.58 -6.10 -10.71
N LEU A 40 -2.67 -7.05 -9.79
CA LEU A 40 -1.65 -8.08 -9.58
C LEU A 40 -1.99 -9.34 -10.41
N PRO A 41 -1.01 -10.03 -11.00
CA PRO A 41 -1.25 -11.22 -11.80
C PRO A 41 -1.81 -12.37 -10.95
N THR A 42 -2.82 -13.07 -11.48
CA THR A 42 -3.50 -14.22 -10.85
C THR A 42 -2.81 -15.58 -11.09
N ASN A 43 -1.57 -15.60 -11.58
CA ASN A 43 -0.90 -16.84 -11.96
C ASN A 43 -0.56 -17.70 -10.73
N GLU A 44 -1.47 -18.58 -10.32
CA GLU A 44 -1.16 -19.66 -9.38
C GLU A 44 -1.37 -21.01 -10.06
N LYS A 45 -0.28 -21.77 -10.18
CA LYS A 45 -0.38 -23.24 -10.25
C LYS A 45 -0.98 -23.69 -8.93
N LEU A 46 -1.99 -24.55 -9.01
CA LEU A 46 -2.96 -24.98 -8.00
C LEU A 46 -2.42 -25.50 -6.64
N LEU A 47 -1.10 -25.48 -6.39
CA LEU A 47 -0.49 -26.06 -5.20
C LEU A 47 0.41 -25.05 -4.51
N ARG A 48 0.07 -24.79 -3.23
CA ARG A 48 0.85 -24.19 -2.13
C ARG A 48 0.76 -22.66 -1.93
N PHE A 49 0.09 -22.32 -0.81
CA PHE A 49 0.19 -21.09 -0.02
C PHE A 49 -0.35 -19.78 -0.62
N GLY A 50 -1.66 -19.70 -0.91
CA GLY A 50 -2.29 -18.46 -1.41
C GLY A 50 -2.04 -17.22 -0.54
N ALA A 51 -1.96 -17.36 0.80
CA ALA A 51 -1.63 -16.25 1.70
C ALA A 51 -0.17 -15.75 1.54
N VAL A 52 0.77 -16.69 1.38
CA VAL A 52 2.19 -16.36 1.19
C VAL A 52 2.42 -15.72 -0.18
N ASN A 53 1.80 -16.26 -1.23
CA ASN A 53 1.86 -15.65 -2.55
C ASN A 53 1.25 -14.25 -2.58
N SER A 54 0.11 -14.07 -1.88
CA SER A 54 -0.54 -12.75 -1.76
C SER A 54 0.40 -11.75 -1.09
N LEU A 55 1.01 -12.13 0.03
CA LEU A 55 2.03 -11.32 0.70
C LEU A 55 3.19 -10.96 -0.23
N PHE A 56 3.74 -11.92 -0.96
CA PHE A 56 4.84 -11.65 -1.91
C PHE A 56 4.44 -10.67 -3.01
N SER A 57 3.24 -10.80 -3.57
CA SER A 57 2.78 -9.87 -4.61
C SER A 57 2.54 -8.47 -4.07
N GLU A 58 2.05 -8.34 -2.85
CA GLU A 58 1.89 -7.06 -2.16
C GLU A 58 3.25 -6.42 -1.84
N MET A 59 4.20 -7.19 -1.31
CA MET A 59 5.57 -6.73 -1.04
C MET A 59 6.27 -6.27 -2.33
N PHE A 60 6.11 -7.03 -3.42
CA PHE A 60 6.66 -6.67 -4.72
C PHE A 60 6.06 -5.36 -5.25
N ALA A 61 4.73 -5.22 -5.21
CA ALA A 61 4.05 -4.01 -5.64
C ALA A 61 4.50 -2.79 -4.82
N SER A 62 4.60 -2.94 -3.49
CA SER A 62 5.12 -1.89 -2.60
C SER A 62 6.55 -1.49 -2.95
N SER A 63 7.41 -2.48 -3.21
CA SER A 63 8.82 -2.25 -3.57
C SER A 63 8.94 -1.52 -4.90
N LEU A 64 8.10 -1.87 -5.88
CA LEU A 64 8.07 -1.21 -7.17
C LEU A 64 7.61 0.25 -7.04
N LEU A 65 6.55 0.50 -6.26
CA LEU A 65 6.09 1.86 -5.98
C LEU A 65 7.18 2.69 -5.29
N TYR A 66 7.88 2.11 -4.32
CA TYR A 66 9.02 2.77 -3.67
C TYR A 66 10.13 3.11 -4.67
N LEU A 67 10.53 2.15 -5.51
CA LEU A 67 11.58 2.36 -6.49
C LEU A 67 11.19 3.44 -7.51
N SER A 68 9.94 3.47 -7.96
CA SER A 68 9.47 4.40 -8.98
C SER A 68 9.22 5.82 -8.44
N LEU A 69 8.75 5.96 -7.20
CA LEU A 69 8.28 7.26 -6.68
C LEU A 69 9.22 7.88 -5.64
N ILE A 70 9.93 7.05 -4.88
CA ILE A 70 10.72 7.48 -3.73
C ILE A 70 12.22 7.47 -4.05
N SER A 71 12.73 6.46 -4.75
CA SER A 71 14.15 6.38 -5.13
C SER A 71 14.70 7.61 -5.88
N PRO A 72 13.91 8.32 -6.72
CA PRO A 72 14.39 9.57 -7.33
C PRO A 72 14.57 10.74 -6.35
N LYS A 73 14.02 10.64 -5.13
CA LYS A 73 13.95 11.70 -4.12
C LYS A 73 14.72 11.35 -2.84
N LEU A 74 15.76 10.52 -2.95
CA LEU A 74 16.49 10.01 -1.78
C LEU A 74 17.05 11.09 -0.87
N ASN A 75 17.45 12.25 -1.41
CA ASN A 75 17.95 13.36 -0.60
C ASN A 75 16.87 13.93 0.32
N GLU A 76 15.65 14.17 -0.20
CA GLU A 76 14.50 14.60 0.61
C GLU A 76 14.08 13.53 1.63
N LEU A 77 14.18 12.26 1.25
CA LEU A 77 13.88 11.14 2.14
C LEU A 77 14.87 11.09 3.31
N LYS A 78 16.17 11.33 3.05
CA LYS A 78 17.21 11.31 4.07
C LYS A 78 16.94 12.34 5.17
N GLU A 79 16.61 13.56 4.78
CA GLU A 79 16.27 14.64 5.73
C GLU A 79 15.06 14.25 6.60
N LYS A 80 14.02 13.66 6.00
CA LYS A 80 12.85 13.18 6.76
C LYS A 80 13.21 12.06 7.75
N ILE A 81 14.09 11.13 7.34
CA ILE A 81 14.57 10.06 8.21
C ILE A 81 15.30 10.65 9.42
N GLU A 82 16.24 11.58 9.18
CA GLU A 82 17.01 12.25 10.23
C GLU A 82 16.09 12.95 11.25
N ILE A 83 15.13 13.76 10.78
CA ILE A 83 14.17 14.47 11.65
C ILE A 83 13.33 13.48 12.49
N THR A 84 12.83 12.41 11.87
CA THR A 84 12.05 11.41 12.62
C THR A 84 12.91 10.65 13.64
N GLN A 85 14.16 10.37 13.32
CA GLN A 85 15.11 9.71 14.22
C GLN A 85 15.39 10.58 15.45
N GLU A 86 15.73 11.85 15.24
CA GLU A 86 15.95 12.83 16.31
C GLU A 86 14.76 12.91 17.27
N LEU A 87 13.54 12.98 16.73
CA LEU A 87 12.33 13.00 17.55
C LEU A 87 12.19 11.73 18.39
N THR A 88 12.40 10.56 17.79
CA THR A 88 12.31 9.30 18.55
C THR A 88 13.38 9.17 19.62
N ASP A 89 14.59 9.68 19.38
CA ASP A 89 15.68 9.63 20.35
C ASP A 89 15.45 10.60 21.51
N TYR A 90 14.93 11.80 21.24
CA TYR A 90 14.48 12.71 22.29
C TYR A 90 13.43 12.07 23.22
N LEU A 91 12.46 11.35 22.64
CA LEU A 91 11.41 10.69 23.42
C LEU A 91 11.96 9.56 24.30
N LYS A 92 12.97 8.81 23.85
CA LYS A 92 13.60 7.73 24.63
C LYS A 92 14.41 8.21 25.83
N ILE A 93 14.95 9.44 25.78
CA ILE A 93 15.77 10.02 26.88
C ILE A 93 14.88 10.53 28.02
N LYS A 94 13.59 10.74 27.77
CA LYS A 94 12.64 11.35 28.71
C LYS A 94 11.87 10.34 29.57
N ASP A 95 12.03 9.05 29.28
CA ASP A 95 11.60 7.91 30.11
C ASP A 95 12.76 7.39 30.98
#